data_AF-D3BDK8-F1
#
_entry.id   AF-D3BDK8-F1
#
_cell.length_a   1.000
_cell.length_b   1.000
_cell.length_c   1.000
_cell.angle_alpha   90.00
_cell.angle_beta   90.00
_cell.angle_gamma   90.00
#
_symmetry.space_group_name_H-M   'P 1'
#
loop_
_entity.id
_entity.type
_entity.pdbx_description
1 polymer ?
#
loop_
_entity_poly.entity_id
_entity_poly.type
_entity_poly.pdbx_seq_one_letter_code
_entity_poly.pdbx_strand_id
1 'polypeptide(L)'
;MKSIQSILSILFVVLVIAVCVQSMQIHQNEKEKDRKEVCEACRSTYEIAKKWYRKGFSENDAAKLVREICPLMQGATNECYQMADQINRFDDCIKRNTDAEPCCRDMGWCHA
;
A
#
# COMPACT_ATOMS: atom_id res chain seq x y z
N MET A 1 29.39 -48.96 -1.55
CA MET A 1 27.96 -48.54 -1.62
C MET A 1 27.55 -47.43 -0.65
N LYS A 2 28.35 -46.99 0.34
CA LYS A 2 27.96 -45.92 1.29
C LYS A 2 28.07 -44.48 0.72
N SER A 3 28.94 -44.22 -0.25
CA SER A 3 29.15 -42.85 -0.77
C SER A 3 28.00 -42.31 -1.62
N ILE A 4 27.27 -43.17 -2.33
CA ILE A 4 26.18 -42.73 -3.25
C ILE A 4 24.98 -42.20 -2.45
N GLN A 5 24.67 -42.83 -1.32
CA GLN A 5 23.55 -42.44 -0.45
C GLN A 5 23.79 -41.05 0.18
N SER A 6 25.05 -40.73 0.51
CA SER A 6 25.42 -39.43 1.07
C SER A 6 25.29 -38.29 0.06
N ILE A 7 25.60 -38.54 -1.22
CA ILE A 7 25.48 -37.54 -2.30
C ILE A 7 24.00 -37.22 -2.58
N LEU A 8 23.14 -38.25 -2.60
CA LEU A 8 21.69 -38.09 -2.76
C LEU A 8 21.07 -37.23 -1.64
N SER A 9 21.50 -37.42 -0.39
CA SER A 9 21.03 -36.61 0.73
C SER A 9 21.43 -35.13 0.61
N ILE A 10 22.65 -34.85 0.17
CA ILE A 10 23.13 -33.46 -0.02
C ILE A 10 22.34 -32.77 -1.14
N LEU A 11 22.12 -33.45 -2.28
CA LEU A 11 21.31 -32.94 -3.38
C LEU A 11 19.88 -32.61 -2.93
N PHE A 12 19.27 -33.46 -2.09
CA PHE A 12 17.93 -33.24 -1.57
C PHE A 12 17.87 -31.99 -0.67
N VAL A 13 18.84 -31.80 0.23
CA VAL A 13 18.90 -30.62 1.10
C VAL A 13 19.08 -29.34 0.26
N VAL A 14 19.94 -29.35 -0.75
CA VAL A 14 20.14 -28.19 -1.65
C VAL A 14 18.86 -27.85 -2.41
N LEU A 15 18.13 -28.85 -2.91
CA LEU A 15 16.84 -28.63 -3.57
C LEU A 15 15.80 -28.03 -2.63
N VAL A 16 15.69 -28.53 -1.40
CA VAL A 16 14.76 -27.99 -0.40
C VAL A 16 15.09 -26.53 -0.08
N ILE A 17 16.37 -26.19 0.12
CA ILE A 17 16.80 -24.81 0.37
C ILE A 17 16.45 -23.91 -0.82
N ALA A 18 16.71 -24.34 -2.06
CA ALA A 18 16.39 -23.56 -3.25
C ALA A 18 14.89 -23.25 -3.38
N VAL A 19 14.03 -24.24 -3.11
CA VAL A 19 12.56 -24.05 -3.13
C VAL A 19 12.11 -23.08 -2.03
N CYS A 20 12.67 -23.20 -0.81
CA CYS A 20 12.36 -22.30 0.29
C CYS A 20 12.79 -20.84 0.02
N VAL A 21 13.93 -20.63 -0.62
CA VAL A 21 14.41 -19.27 -0.97
C VAL A 21 13.48 -18.64 -2.01
N GLN A 22 13.04 -19.41 -3.02
CA GLN A 22 12.12 -18.91 -4.05
C GLN A 22 10.77 -18.50 -3.48
N SER A 23 10.17 -19.30 -2.59
CA SER A 23 8.88 -18.96 -1.98
C SER A 23 8.97 -17.71 -1.11
N MET A 24 10.08 -17.52 -0.38
CA MET A 24 10.27 -16.34 0.46
C MET A 24 10.40 -15.05 -0.36
N GLN A 25 11.07 -15.09 -1.52
CA GLN A 25 11.20 -13.94 -2.41
C GLN A 25 9.87 -13.50 -3.01
N ILE A 26 8.99 -14.45 -3.39
CA ILE A 26 7.67 -14.15 -3.96
C ILE A 26 6.82 -13.34 -2.97
N HIS A 27 6.77 -13.76 -1.69
CA HIS A 27 6.00 -13.06 -0.67
C HIS A 27 6.51 -11.66 -0.32
N GLN A 28 7.81 -11.39 -0.47
CA GLN A 28 8.34 -10.05 -0.26
C GLN A 28 7.97 -9.09 -1.39
N ASN A 29 7.98 -9.58 -2.63
CA ASN A 29 7.61 -8.79 -3.81
C ASN A 29 6.13 -8.38 -3.79
N GLU A 30 5.24 -9.28 -3.36
CA GLU A 30 3.81 -8.97 -3.19
C GLU A 30 3.60 -7.86 -2.15
N LYS A 31 4.22 -7.98 -0.96
CA LYS A 31 4.13 -6.96 0.08
C LYS A 31 4.70 -5.60 -0.32
N GLU A 32 5.71 -5.56 -1.19
CA GLU A 32 6.24 -4.29 -1.70
C GLU A 32 5.30 -3.67 -2.73
N LYS A 33 4.70 -4.48 -3.60
CA LYS A 33 3.70 -4.03 -4.56
C LYS A 33 2.48 -3.43 -3.85
N ASP A 34 1.91 -4.15 -2.88
CA ASP A 34 0.75 -3.70 -2.11
C ASP A 34 1.03 -2.36 -1.42
N ARG A 35 2.22 -2.20 -0.82
CA ARG A 35 2.62 -0.94 -0.15
C ARG A 35 2.71 0.25 -1.12
N LYS A 36 3.16 0.03 -2.36
CA LYS A 36 3.23 1.09 -3.38
C LYS A 36 1.83 1.51 -3.82
N GLU A 37 0.95 0.55 -4.08
CA GLU A 37 -0.44 0.80 -4.49
C GLU A 37 -1.22 1.56 -3.40
N VAL A 38 -1.05 1.18 -2.13
CA VAL A 38 -1.68 1.89 -0.99
C VAL A 38 -1.16 3.32 -0.85
N CYS A 39 0.16 3.54 -1.01
CA CYS A 39 0.73 4.88 -0.95
C CYS A 39 0.22 5.78 -2.10
N GLU A 40 0.08 5.22 -3.31
CA GLU A 40 -0.46 5.93 -4.46
C GLU A 40 -1.96 6.26 -4.30
N ALA A 41 -2.74 5.33 -3.74
CA ALA A 41 -4.14 5.57 -3.37
C ALA A 41 -4.27 6.72 -2.34
N CYS A 42 -3.37 6.78 -1.37
CA CYS A 42 -3.34 7.89 -0.41
C CYS A 42 -3.05 9.23 -1.08
N ARG A 43 -2.04 9.29 -1.96
CA ARG A 43 -1.71 10.52 -2.70
C ARG A 43 -2.88 10.99 -3.57
N SER A 44 -3.55 10.06 -4.24
CA SER A 44 -4.72 10.35 -5.05
C SER A 44 -5.88 10.89 -4.22
N THR A 45 -6.13 10.28 -3.06
CA THR A 45 -7.15 10.73 -2.11
C THR A 45 -6.84 12.14 -1.58
N TYR A 46 -5.58 12.41 -1.22
CA TYR A 46 -5.13 13.73 -0.80
C TYR A 46 -5.36 14.79 -1.88
N GLU A 47 -5.01 14.51 -3.14
CA GLU A 47 -5.18 15.47 -4.24
C GLU A 47 -6.66 15.77 -4.53
N ILE A 48 -7.53 14.78 -4.34
CA ILE A 48 -8.97 14.98 -4.39
C ILE A 48 -9.38 15.90 -3.24
N ALA A 49 -9.06 15.55 -1.99
CA ALA A 49 -9.38 16.37 -0.82
C ALA A 49 -8.91 17.82 -0.98
N LYS A 50 -7.68 18.05 -1.47
CA LYS A 50 -7.09 19.37 -1.71
C LYS A 50 -7.86 20.20 -2.75
N LYS A 51 -8.28 19.58 -3.86
CA LYS A 51 -9.09 20.25 -4.88
C LYS A 51 -10.45 20.68 -4.33
N TRP A 52 -11.04 19.88 -3.44
CA TRP A 52 -12.35 20.16 -2.86
C TRP A 52 -12.29 21.17 -1.72
N TYR A 53 -11.27 21.10 -0.88
CA TYR A 53 -10.98 22.10 0.15
C TYR A 53 -10.91 23.51 -0.45
N ARG A 54 -10.17 23.67 -1.56
CA ARG A 54 -10.04 24.94 -2.28
C ARG A 54 -11.36 25.48 -2.85
N LYS A 55 -12.35 24.61 -3.06
CA LYS A 55 -13.66 24.97 -3.59
C LYS A 55 -14.71 25.19 -2.49
N GLY A 56 -14.36 24.99 -1.21
CA GLY A 56 -15.26 25.20 -0.07
C GLY A 56 -16.35 24.13 0.09
N PHE A 57 -16.13 22.93 -0.42
CA PHE A 57 -17.05 21.80 -0.21
C PHE A 57 -16.90 21.20 1.19
N SER A 58 -17.93 20.51 1.65
CA SER A 58 -17.92 19.87 2.96
C SER A 58 -17.04 18.61 2.97
N GLU A 59 -16.58 18.22 4.16
CA GLU A 59 -15.86 16.95 4.36
C GLU A 59 -16.65 15.75 3.85
N ASN A 60 -17.98 15.75 4.03
CA ASN A 60 -18.87 14.69 3.56
C ASN A 60 -18.87 14.57 2.02
N ASP A 61 -18.82 15.70 1.31
CA ASP A 61 -18.77 15.70 -0.15
C ASP A 61 -17.44 15.11 -0.64
N ALA A 62 -16.33 15.49 0.01
CA ALA A 62 -15.01 14.95 -0.30
C ALA A 62 -14.94 13.43 -0.03
N ALA A 63 -15.44 12.97 1.13
CA ALA A 63 -15.48 11.55 1.47
C ALA A 63 -16.31 10.73 0.46
N LYS A 64 -17.48 11.25 0.06
CA LYS A 64 -18.35 10.58 -0.91
C LYS A 64 -17.64 10.37 -2.25
N LEU A 65 -16.94 11.39 -2.74
CA LEU A 65 -16.21 11.30 -4.01
C LEU A 65 -15.03 10.34 -3.95
N VAL A 66 -14.30 10.32 -2.83
CA VAL A 66 -13.24 9.33 -2.61
C VAL A 66 -13.86 7.93 -2.65
N ARG A 67 -14.97 7.70 -1.95
CA ARG A 67 -15.68 6.40 -1.98
C ARG A 67 -16.12 5.98 -3.38
N GLU A 68 -16.52 6.92 -4.23
CA GLU A 68 -16.93 6.64 -5.62
C GLU A 68 -15.76 6.19 -6.49
N ILE A 69 -14.53 6.64 -6.22
CA ILE A 69 -13.34 6.24 -6.99
C ILE A 69 -12.61 5.02 -6.42
N CYS A 70 -12.86 4.64 -5.15
CA CYS A 70 -12.19 3.49 -4.53
C CYS A 70 -12.30 2.17 -5.31
N PRO A 71 -13.43 1.82 -5.96
CA PRO A 71 -13.51 0.64 -6.81
C PRO A 71 -12.51 0.62 -7.98
N LEU A 72 -12.00 1.78 -8.38
CA LEU A 72 -11.03 1.93 -9.47
C LEU A 72 -9.58 1.77 -8.99
N MET A 73 -9.34 1.81 -7.67
CA MET A 73 -8.02 1.65 -7.06
C MET A 73 -7.69 0.16 -6.93
N GLN A 74 -7.11 -0.42 -7.97
CA GLN A 74 -6.65 -1.80 -7.95
C GLN A 74 -5.59 -2.00 -6.87
N GLY A 75 -5.76 -3.01 -6.03
CA GLY A 75 -4.80 -3.38 -4.97
C GLY A 75 -4.83 -2.52 -3.70
N ALA A 76 -5.59 -1.42 -3.69
CA ALA A 76 -5.75 -0.54 -2.52
C ALA A 76 -7.21 -0.14 -2.25
N THR A 77 -8.17 -0.93 -2.74
CA THR A 77 -9.61 -0.61 -2.66
C THR A 77 -10.08 -0.44 -1.21
N ASN A 78 -9.69 -1.35 -0.32
CA ASN A 78 -10.12 -1.33 1.08
C ASN A 78 -9.48 -0.16 1.85
N GLU A 79 -8.20 0.09 1.58
CA GLU A 79 -7.43 1.18 2.16
C GLU A 79 -7.98 2.53 1.68
N CYS A 80 -8.37 2.64 0.41
CA CYS A 80 -9.05 3.82 -0.11
C CYS A 80 -10.35 4.12 0.65
N TYR A 81 -11.17 3.10 0.95
CA TYR A 81 -12.38 3.31 1.76
C TYR A 81 -12.05 3.80 3.17
N GLN A 82 -11.01 3.25 3.80
CA GLN A 82 -10.53 3.71 5.11
C GLN A 82 -10.00 5.15 5.05
N MET A 83 -9.35 5.55 3.95
CA MET A 83 -8.91 6.93 3.75
C MET A 83 -10.10 7.87 3.61
N ALA A 84 -11.17 7.46 2.93
CA ALA A 84 -12.39 8.25 2.84
C ALA A 84 -13.05 8.47 4.22
N ASP A 85 -12.98 7.48 5.11
CA ASP A 85 -13.46 7.60 6.50
C ASP A 85 -12.61 8.52 7.36
N GLN A 86 -11.37 8.78 6.93
CA GLN A 86 -10.39 9.64 7.59
C GLN A 86 -10.17 10.94 6.80
N ILE A 87 -11.15 11.40 6.02
CA ILE A 87 -11.01 12.58 5.15
C ILE A 87 -10.62 13.85 5.93
N ASN A 88 -11.06 13.95 7.18
CA ASN A 88 -10.71 15.02 8.11
C ASN A 88 -9.20 15.11 8.39
N ARG A 89 -8.49 13.98 8.40
CA ARG A 89 -7.02 13.97 8.57
C ARG A 89 -6.30 14.56 7.36
N PHE A 90 -6.85 14.39 6.17
CA PHE A 90 -6.33 15.05 4.96
C PHE A 90 -6.57 16.55 5.00
N ASP A 91 -7.74 16.99 5.50
CA ASP A 91 -8.06 18.40 5.70
C ASP A 91 -7.05 19.08 6.65
N ASP A 92 -6.70 18.42 7.76
CA ASP A 92 -5.64 18.89 8.67
C ASP A 92 -4.29 19.05 7.98
N CYS A 93 -3.88 18.11 7.12
CA CYS A 93 -2.66 18.24 6.33
C CYS A 93 -2.74 19.43 5.36
N ILE A 94 -3.88 19.62 4.70
CA ILE A 94 -4.09 20.71 3.73
C ILE A 94 -4.05 22.07 4.43
N LYS A 95 -4.70 22.21 5.60
CA LYS A 95 -4.66 23.42 6.44
C LYS A 95 -3.23 23.76 6.88
N ARG A 96 -2.40 22.76 7.16
CA ARG A 96 -0.97 22.92 7.48
C ARG A 96 -0.08 23.13 6.24
N ASN A 97 -0.64 23.18 5.04
CA ASN A 97 0.09 23.25 3.77
C ASN A 97 1.14 22.13 3.62
N THR A 98 0.85 20.94 4.15
CA THR A 98 1.67 19.73 4.05
C THR A 98 1.38 19.03 2.73
N ASP A 99 2.40 18.68 1.95
CA ASP A 99 2.23 17.96 0.68
C ASP A 99 1.73 16.51 0.86
N ALA A 100 1.26 15.91 -0.23
CA ALA A 100 0.63 14.59 -0.23
C ALA A 100 1.52 13.50 0.39
N GLU A 101 2.79 13.45 0.01
CA GLU A 101 3.71 12.41 0.46
C GLU A 101 3.99 12.46 1.98
N PRO A 102 4.43 13.59 2.57
CA PRO A 102 4.60 13.68 4.02
C PRO A 102 3.28 13.46 4.77
N CYS A 103 2.14 13.96 4.26
CA CYS A 103 0.84 13.69 4.88
C CYS A 103 0.51 12.19 4.91
N CYS A 104 0.67 11.50 3.78
CA CYS A 104 0.40 10.07 3.68
C CYS A 104 1.36 9.23 4.53
N ARG A 105 2.59 9.69 4.71
CA ARG A 105 3.58 9.08 5.61
C ARG A 105 3.16 9.25 7.08
N ASP A 106 2.77 10.46 7.47
CA ASP A 106 2.27 10.76 8.83
C ASP A 106 0.99 9.98 9.16
N MET A 107 0.17 9.70 8.15
CA MET A 107 -1.04 8.89 8.28
C MET A 107 -0.77 7.38 8.32
N GLY A 108 0.45 6.94 8.00
CA GLY A 108 0.86 5.54 7.99
C GLY A 108 0.56 4.79 6.69
N TRP A 109 0.15 5.48 5.63
CA TRP A 109 -0.18 4.89 4.32
C TRP A 109 1.02 4.77 3.38
N CYS A 110 2.05 5.59 3.59
CA CYS A 110 3.30 5.53 2.86
C CYS A 110 4.45 5.18 3.81
N HIS A 111 5.31 4.25 3.40
CA HIS A 111 6.57 3.95 4.07
C HIS A 111 7.74 4.49 3.23
N ALA A 112 8.83 4.89 3.90
CA ALA A 112 10.06 5.34 3.26
C ALA A 112 10.87 4.17 2.68
#